data_AF-Q078Z0-F1
#
_entry.id   AF-Q078Z0-F1
#
_cell.length_a   1.000
_cell.length_b   1.000
_cell.length_c   1.000
_cell.angle_alpha   90.00
_cell.angle_beta   90.00
_cell.angle_gamma   90.00
#
_symmetry.space_group_name_H-M   'P 1'
#
loop_
_entity.id
_entity.type
_entity.pdbx_description
1 polymer ?
#
loop_
_entity_poly.entity_id
_entity_poly.type
_entity_poly.pdbx_seq_one_letter_code
_entity_poly.pdbx_strand_id
1 'polypeptide(L)'
;RMDDIKERMVARLNHLGIKVKSIEEDGYCVIPMGGPLPVLPQRVVGVGGTAGMVHPSTGYMVARTLAAAPVVANAIIQYLGSEKDLFGNELSAAVWKDLWPIERRRQREFFCFGMDILLKLDLPATRRFFDAFFDLEPRYWHGFLSSRLYLPELIVFGLSLFARASNTSRIEIMTKGTLPLVNMINNLIQDTE
;
A
#
# COMPACT_ATOMS: atom_id res chain seq x y z
N ARG A 1 -6.98 -3.63 -21.75
CA ARG A 1 -6.41 -2.45 -22.46
C ARG A 1 -7.15 -1.20 -21.98
N MET A 2 -6.61 0.00 -22.22
CA MET A 2 -7.32 1.23 -21.81
C MET A 2 -8.67 1.37 -22.51
N ASP A 3 -8.77 0.92 -23.77
CA ASP A 3 -10.04 0.89 -24.51
C ASP A 3 -11.09 0.03 -23.80
N ASP A 4 -10.75 -1.18 -23.35
CA ASP A 4 -11.67 -2.04 -22.59
C ASP A 4 -12.18 -1.36 -21.30
N ILE A 5 -11.34 -0.56 -20.63
CA ILE A 5 -11.74 0.18 -19.43
C ILE A 5 -12.70 1.31 -19.80
N LYS A 6 -12.41 2.04 -20.89
CA LYS A 6 -13.26 3.13 -21.41
C LYS A 6 -14.62 2.59 -21.84
N GLU A 7 -14.68 1.47 -22.56
CA GLU A 7 -15.93 0.81 -22.94
C GLU A 7 -16.76 0.41 -21.72
N ARG A 8 -16.13 -0.21 -20.72
CA ARG A 8 -16.81 -0.60 -19.46
C ARG A 8 -17.31 0.60 -18.66
N MET A 9 -16.55 1.69 -18.65
CA MET A 9 -16.97 2.96 -18.03
C MET A 9 -18.22 3.51 -18.72
N VAL A 10 -18.20 3.62 -20.06
CA VAL A 10 -19.33 4.13 -20.86
C VAL A 10 -20.57 3.26 -20.65
N ALA A 11 -20.42 1.92 -20.68
CA ALA A 11 -21.52 1.00 -20.41
C ALA A 11 -22.13 1.22 -19.01
N ARG A 12 -21.30 1.46 -17.99
CA ARG A 12 -21.75 1.73 -16.62
C ARG A 12 -22.45 3.08 -16.48
N LEU A 13 -21.93 4.13 -17.13
CA LEU A 13 -22.58 5.46 -17.15
C LEU A 13 -23.97 5.37 -17.78
N ASN A 14 -24.09 4.69 -18.92
CA ASN A 14 -25.37 4.47 -19.59
C ASN A 14 -26.36 3.69 -18.72
N HIS A 15 -25.89 2.62 -18.07
CA HIS A 15 -26.72 1.83 -17.13
C HIS A 15 -27.24 2.68 -15.96
N LEU A 16 -26.42 3.61 -15.44
CA LEU A 16 -26.80 4.54 -14.38
C LEU A 16 -27.62 5.75 -14.87
N GLY A 17 -27.91 5.84 -16.18
CA GLY A 17 -28.64 6.98 -16.77
C GLY A 17 -27.84 8.28 -16.81
N ILE A 18 -26.52 8.23 -16.61
CA ILE A 18 -25.65 9.41 -16.57
C ILE A 18 -25.31 9.82 -18.00
N LYS A 19 -25.76 11.01 -18.40
CA LYS A 19 -25.46 11.61 -19.71
C LYS A 19 -24.24 12.52 -19.61
N VAL A 20 -23.12 12.11 -20.22
CA VAL A 20 -21.93 12.95 -20.38
C VAL A 20 -22.26 14.10 -21.34
N LYS A 21 -22.03 15.35 -20.92
CA LYS A 21 -22.29 16.55 -21.75
C LYS A 21 -21.05 17.02 -22.50
N SER A 22 -19.92 17.03 -21.82
CA SER A 22 -18.61 17.39 -22.35
C SER A 22 -17.53 16.56 -21.65
N ILE A 23 -16.39 16.40 -22.32
CA ILE A 23 -15.15 15.87 -21.75
C ILE A 23 -14.14 17.01 -21.85
N GLU A 24 -13.70 17.52 -20.70
CA GLU A 24 -12.74 18.64 -20.66
C GLU A 24 -11.30 18.15 -20.85
N GLU A 25 -10.97 16.98 -20.30
CA GLU A 25 -9.64 16.37 -20.39
C GLU A 25 -9.74 14.84 -20.39
N ASP A 26 -8.89 14.16 -21.17
CA ASP A 26 -8.67 12.71 -21.12
C ASP A 26 -7.21 12.48 -20.68
N GLY A 27 -7.04 11.82 -19.53
CA GLY A 27 -5.76 11.68 -18.85
C GLY A 27 -5.42 10.23 -18.54
N TYR A 28 -4.19 9.84 -18.85
CA TYR A 28 -3.67 8.52 -18.47
C TYR A 28 -2.95 8.61 -17.13
N CYS A 29 -3.48 7.93 -16.11
CA CYS A 29 -2.87 7.87 -14.79
C CYS A 29 -2.26 6.49 -14.55
N VAL A 30 -0.99 6.46 -14.14
CA VAL A 30 -0.29 5.25 -13.71
C VAL A 30 0.06 5.39 -12.24
N ILE A 31 -0.42 4.45 -11.43
CA ILE A 31 -0.12 4.39 -10.00
C ILE A 31 0.83 3.20 -9.79
N PRO A 32 2.07 3.42 -9.33
CA PRO A 32 3.01 2.33 -9.07
C PRO A 32 2.66 1.63 -7.74
N MET A 33 1.65 0.77 -7.80
CA MET A 33 1.12 -0.02 -6.68
C MET A 33 2.24 -0.83 -6.00
N GLY A 34 2.74 -0.37 -4.86
CA GLY A 34 3.79 -1.08 -4.14
C GLY A 34 5.11 -1.19 -4.89
N GLY A 35 5.46 -0.17 -5.70
CA GLY A 35 6.76 -0.07 -6.38
C GLY A 35 7.96 -0.27 -5.43
N PRO A 36 9.18 -0.44 -5.97
CA PRO A 36 10.35 -0.81 -5.17
C PRO A 36 10.58 0.17 -4.03
N LEU A 37 11.09 -0.33 -2.90
CA LEU A 37 11.61 0.55 -1.88
C LEU A 37 12.75 1.39 -2.47
N PRO A 38 12.89 2.67 -2.06
CA PRO A 38 14.06 3.45 -2.41
C PRO A 38 15.34 2.75 -1.92
N VAL A 39 16.49 3.08 -2.52
CA VAL A 39 17.78 2.68 -1.95
C VAL A 39 17.96 3.45 -0.64
N LEU A 40 18.21 2.73 0.45
CA LEU A 40 18.32 3.28 1.80
C LEU A 40 19.72 2.97 2.37
N PRO A 41 20.50 3.99 2.80
CA PRO A 41 20.30 5.43 2.61
C PRO A 41 20.70 5.92 1.20
N GLN A 42 20.17 7.07 0.78
CA GLN A 42 20.65 7.78 -0.42
C GLN A 42 20.60 9.30 -0.20
N ARG A 43 21.43 10.06 -0.93
CA ARG A 43 21.58 11.53 -0.77
C ARG A 43 20.28 12.30 -1.00
N VAL A 44 19.53 11.90 -2.03
CA VAL A 44 18.32 12.61 -2.47
C VAL A 44 17.14 12.08 -1.68
N VAL A 45 16.45 12.97 -0.97
CA VAL A 45 15.23 12.62 -0.25
C VAL A 45 14.04 12.67 -1.22
N GLY A 46 13.24 11.60 -1.23
CA GLY A 46 11.95 11.54 -1.92
C GLY A 46 10.79 11.63 -0.94
N VAL A 47 9.61 11.97 -1.44
CA VAL A 47 8.35 11.99 -0.67
C VAL A 47 7.21 11.47 -1.55
N GLY A 48 6.26 10.74 -0.95
CA GLY A 48 5.12 10.17 -1.66
C GLY A 48 5.52 9.03 -2.60
N GLY A 49 5.07 9.08 -3.86
CA GLY A 49 5.33 8.02 -4.84
C GLY A 49 6.81 7.74 -5.09
N THR A 50 7.65 8.79 -5.12
CA THR A 50 9.11 8.68 -5.30
C THR A 50 9.82 8.09 -4.08
N ALA A 51 9.17 8.08 -2.92
CA ALA A 51 9.63 7.42 -1.71
C ALA A 51 9.01 6.03 -1.50
N GLY A 52 8.32 5.45 -2.49
CA GLY A 52 7.69 4.13 -2.38
C GLY A 52 6.49 4.08 -1.43
N MET A 53 5.86 5.22 -1.11
CA MET A 53 4.79 5.30 -0.10
C MET A 53 3.42 4.83 -0.60
N VAL A 54 3.30 4.44 -1.87
CA VAL A 54 2.06 3.91 -2.44
C VAL A 54 1.68 2.59 -1.78
N HIS A 55 0.47 2.51 -1.23
CA HIS A 55 -0.03 1.29 -0.63
C HIS A 55 -0.12 0.17 -1.70
N PRO A 56 0.58 -0.97 -1.53
CA PRO A 56 0.62 -2.03 -2.55
C PRO A 56 -0.77 -2.53 -2.97
N SER A 57 -1.66 -2.79 -2.03
CA SER A 57 -2.98 -3.35 -2.35
C SER A 57 -4.04 -2.34 -2.84
N THR A 58 -3.90 -1.04 -2.55
CA THR A 58 -4.99 -0.04 -2.78
C THR A 58 -4.58 1.11 -3.69
N GLY A 59 -3.29 1.41 -3.80
CA GLY A 59 -2.77 2.52 -4.61
C GLY A 59 -2.86 3.88 -3.92
N TYR A 60 -3.45 3.94 -2.73
CA TYR A 60 -3.52 5.20 -1.99
C TYR A 60 -2.17 5.56 -1.39
N MET A 61 -1.80 6.83 -1.53
CA MET A 61 -0.57 7.39 -0.93
C MET A 61 -0.77 8.74 -0.25
N VAL A 62 -1.85 9.47 -0.54
CA VAL A 62 -2.02 10.88 -0.13
C VAL A 62 -1.94 11.03 1.38
N ALA A 63 -2.76 10.28 2.14
CA ALA A 63 -2.77 10.35 3.60
C ALA A 63 -1.39 10.03 4.21
N ARG A 64 -0.72 9.00 3.68
CA ARG A 64 0.62 8.60 4.13
C ARG A 64 1.68 9.66 3.81
N THR A 65 1.57 10.28 2.65
CA THR A 65 2.47 11.36 2.20
C THR A 65 2.34 12.58 3.09
N LEU A 66 1.11 12.98 3.42
CA LEU A 66 0.85 14.09 4.35
C LEU A 66 1.38 13.78 5.76
N ALA A 67 1.24 12.53 6.23
CA ALA A 67 1.79 12.12 7.52
C ALA A 67 3.33 12.11 7.55
N ALA A 68 3.99 11.98 6.40
CA ALA A 68 5.45 12.03 6.28
C ALA A 68 5.99 13.47 6.25
N ALA A 69 5.19 14.46 5.85
CA ALA A 69 5.66 15.84 5.71
C ALA A 69 6.25 16.44 7.00
N PRO A 70 5.65 16.27 8.20
CA PRO A 70 6.24 16.76 9.44
C PRO A 70 7.57 16.09 9.79
N VAL A 71 7.74 14.81 9.46
CA VAL A 71 8.99 14.07 9.70
C VAL A 71 10.14 14.69 8.91
N VAL A 72 9.91 14.92 7.61
CA VAL A 72 10.90 15.55 6.73
C VAL A 72 11.20 16.99 7.17
N ALA A 73 10.15 17.76 7.49
CA ALA A 73 10.30 19.15 7.94
C ALA A 73 11.11 19.25 9.24
N ASN A 74 10.82 18.41 10.23
CA ASN A 74 11.53 18.40 11.52
C ASN A 74 13.01 18.05 11.35
N ALA A 75 13.34 17.09 10.49
CA ALA A 75 14.74 16.75 10.20
C ALA A 75 15.50 17.93 9.56
N ILE A 76 14.85 18.66 8.65
CA ILE A 76 15.43 19.88 8.04
C ILE A 76 15.62 20.98 9.10
N ILE A 77 14.65 21.20 9.98
CA ILE A 77 14.76 22.19 11.07
C ILE A 77 15.92 21.84 12.01
N GLN A 78 16.05 20.58 12.42
CA GLN A 78 17.14 20.11 13.27
C GLN A 78 18.51 20.33 12.63
N TYR A 79 18.62 20.09 11.32
CA TYR A 79 19.82 20.35 10.55
C TYR A 79 20.21 21.83 10.51
N LEU A 80 19.24 22.71 10.24
CA LEU A 80 19.49 24.15 10.18
C LEU A 80 19.81 24.75 11.56
N GLY A 81 19.33 24.13 12.64
CA GLY A 81 19.54 24.58 14.02
C GLY A 81 20.78 23.99 14.70
N SER A 82 21.48 23.02 14.11
CA SER A 82 22.67 22.44 14.72
C SER A 82 23.91 23.30 14.42
N GLU A 83 24.64 23.74 15.46
CA GLU A 83 25.96 24.38 15.31
C GLU A 83 27.03 23.43 14.77
N LYS A 84 26.75 22.12 14.75
CA LYS A 84 27.60 21.12 14.12
C LYS A 84 27.35 21.11 12.61
N ASP A 85 28.42 20.98 11.85
CA ASP A 85 28.40 20.62 10.43
C ASP A 85 27.83 19.21 10.27
N LEU A 86 26.51 19.03 10.44
CA LEU A 86 25.84 17.85 9.92
C LEU A 86 26.12 17.86 8.41
N PHE A 87 26.71 16.80 7.91
CA PHE A 87 26.89 16.66 6.47
C PHE A 87 25.52 16.30 5.89
N GLY A 88 25.11 16.90 4.78
CA GLY A 88 23.77 16.64 4.23
C GLY A 88 23.48 15.15 3.97
N ASN A 89 24.51 14.30 3.83
CA ASN A 89 24.38 12.84 3.78
C ASN A 89 23.73 12.28 5.06
N GLU A 90 24.16 12.75 6.23
CA GLU A 90 23.64 12.33 7.53
C GLU A 90 22.18 12.75 7.69
N LEU A 91 21.83 13.98 7.27
CA LEU A 91 20.44 14.44 7.22
C LEU A 91 19.59 13.52 6.33
N SER A 92 20.04 13.25 5.10
CA SER A 92 19.29 12.41 4.17
C SER A 92 19.10 10.99 4.70
N ALA A 93 20.14 10.41 5.33
CA ALA A 93 20.07 9.09 5.94
C ALA A 93 19.09 9.06 7.12
N ALA A 94 19.09 10.10 7.96
CA ALA A 94 18.15 10.23 9.07
C ALA A 94 16.69 10.32 8.58
N VAL A 95 16.43 11.17 7.58
CA VAL A 95 15.09 11.27 6.97
C VAL A 95 14.64 9.93 6.42
N TRP A 96 15.50 9.24 5.68
CA TRP A 96 15.18 7.94 5.11
C TRP A 96 14.88 6.88 6.17
N LYS A 97 15.63 6.88 7.26
CA LYS A 97 15.41 6.00 8.41
C LYS A 97 14.06 6.26 9.08
N ASP A 98 13.66 7.52 9.22
CA ASP A 98 12.37 7.89 9.83
C ASP A 98 11.17 7.65 8.90
N LEU A 99 11.37 7.75 7.57
CA LEU A 99 10.33 7.45 6.59
C LEU A 99 10.09 5.94 6.41
N TRP A 100 11.16 5.13 6.51
CA TRP A 100 11.13 3.67 6.35
C TRP A 100 11.76 2.93 7.52
N PRO A 101 11.26 3.13 8.75
CA PRO A 101 11.67 2.32 9.88
C PRO A 101 11.28 0.85 9.63
N ILE A 102 11.93 -0.07 10.33
CA ILE A 102 11.76 -1.51 10.14
C ILE A 102 10.28 -1.92 10.23
N GLU A 103 9.50 -1.32 11.13
CA GLU A 103 8.08 -1.60 11.30
C GLU A 103 7.27 -1.27 10.05
N ARG A 104 7.61 -0.18 9.34
CA ARG A 104 6.94 0.23 8.09
C ARG A 104 7.37 -0.62 6.90
N ARG A 105 8.63 -1.06 6.84
CA ARG A 105 9.08 -2.02 5.82
C ARG A 105 8.36 -3.35 5.99
N ARG A 106 8.31 -3.89 7.20
CA ARG A 106 7.55 -5.11 7.53
C ARG A 106 6.04 -4.98 7.29
N GLN A 107 5.46 -3.83 7.62
CA GLN A 107 4.07 -3.50 7.30
C GLN A 107 3.82 -3.57 5.78
N ARG A 108 4.71 -2.98 4.98
CA ARG A 108 4.63 -2.99 3.52
C ARG A 108 4.71 -4.41 2.96
N GLU A 109 5.56 -5.28 3.49
CA GLU A 109 5.65 -6.68 3.05
C GLU A 109 4.30 -7.41 3.17
N PHE A 110 3.56 -7.16 4.25
CA PHE A 110 2.21 -7.70 4.39
C PHE A 110 1.23 -7.14 3.35
N PHE A 111 1.33 -5.85 3.02
CA PHE A 111 0.50 -5.26 1.95
C PHE A 111 0.86 -5.82 0.57
N CYS A 112 2.14 -6.08 0.30
CA CYS A 112 2.59 -6.76 -0.92
C CYS A 112 2.02 -8.18 -0.99
N PHE A 113 2.07 -8.93 0.12
CA PHE A 113 1.40 -10.23 0.23
C PHE A 113 -0.10 -10.16 -0.11
N GLY A 114 -0.82 -9.19 0.46
CA GLY A 114 -2.24 -8.99 0.17
C GLY A 114 -2.50 -8.63 -1.30
N MET A 115 -1.65 -7.80 -1.90
CA MET A 115 -1.71 -7.45 -3.32
C MET A 115 -1.52 -8.69 -4.21
N ASP A 116 -0.52 -9.53 -3.92
CA ASP A 116 -0.24 -10.74 -4.69
C ASP A 116 -1.39 -11.74 -4.69
N ILE A 117 -2.14 -11.83 -3.58
CA ILE A 117 -3.36 -12.64 -3.52
C ILE A 117 -4.44 -12.02 -4.42
N LEU A 118 -4.72 -10.73 -4.25
CA LEU A 118 -5.78 -10.03 -4.99
C LEU A 118 -5.60 -10.14 -6.50
N LEU A 119 -4.35 -10.03 -6.99
CA LEU A 119 -4.03 -10.14 -8.43
C LEU A 119 -4.31 -11.53 -9.01
N LYS A 120 -4.43 -12.57 -8.18
CA LYS A 120 -4.72 -13.95 -8.60
C LYS A 120 -6.21 -14.31 -8.49
N LEU A 121 -7.04 -13.45 -7.89
CA LEU A 121 -8.48 -13.71 -7.76
C LEU A 121 -9.21 -13.41 -9.08
N ASP A 122 -10.15 -14.28 -9.43
CA ASP A 122 -11.10 -14.00 -10.52
C ASP A 122 -12.29 -13.20 -9.97
N LEU A 123 -13.18 -12.75 -10.85
CA LEU A 123 -14.30 -11.87 -10.45
C LEU A 123 -15.18 -12.48 -9.32
N PRO A 124 -15.62 -13.75 -9.38
CA PRO A 124 -16.34 -14.36 -8.27
C PRO A 124 -15.54 -14.44 -6.96
N ALA A 125 -14.26 -14.83 -7.02
CA ALA A 125 -13.41 -14.91 -5.84
C ALA A 125 -13.15 -13.54 -5.21
N THR A 126 -12.91 -12.52 -6.04
CA THR A 126 -12.75 -11.13 -5.59
C THR A 126 -13.99 -10.65 -4.84
N ARG A 127 -15.20 -10.93 -5.33
CA ARG A 127 -16.45 -10.58 -4.63
C ARG A 127 -16.52 -11.22 -3.25
N ARG A 128 -16.36 -12.54 -3.16
CA ARG A 128 -16.41 -13.25 -1.86
C ARG A 128 -15.31 -12.78 -0.89
N PHE A 129 -14.11 -12.49 -1.40
CA PHE A 129 -13.03 -11.93 -0.60
C PHE A 129 -13.43 -10.59 0.01
N PHE A 130 -13.97 -9.67 -0.79
CA PHE A 130 -14.38 -8.36 -0.31
C PHE A 130 -15.62 -8.41 0.59
N ASP A 131 -16.54 -9.35 0.37
CA ASP A 131 -17.66 -9.61 1.29
C ASP A 131 -17.13 -9.95 2.69
N ALA A 132 -16.17 -10.88 2.77
CA ALA A 132 -15.53 -11.24 4.05
C ALA A 132 -14.69 -10.10 4.65
N PHE A 133 -14.01 -9.32 3.81
CA PHE A 133 -13.17 -8.20 4.23
C PHE A 133 -13.99 -7.05 4.83
N PHE A 134 -15.09 -6.67 4.21
CA PHE A 134 -15.95 -5.58 4.69
C PHE A 134 -16.88 -6.02 5.83
N ASP A 135 -17.09 -7.31 6.04
CA ASP A 135 -17.79 -7.83 7.21
C ASP A 135 -16.96 -7.68 8.51
N LEU A 136 -15.62 -7.59 8.41
CA LEU A 136 -14.74 -7.41 9.57
C LEU A 136 -15.08 -6.18 10.41
N GLU A 137 -14.67 -6.21 11.68
CA GLU A 137 -14.80 -5.05 12.56
C GLU A 137 -14.16 -3.80 11.91
N PRO A 138 -14.85 -2.63 11.90
CA PRO A 138 -14.39 -1.47 11.15
C PRO A 138 -12.95 -1.05 11.38
N ARG A 139 -12.43 -1.20 12.60
CA ARG A 139 -11.02 -0.88 12.91
C ARG A 139 -10.02 -1.61 12.01
N TYR A 140 -10.32 -2.85 11.60
CA TYR A 140 -9.40 -3.66 10.82
C TYR A 140 -9.32 -3.19 9.38
N TRP A 141 -10.44 -3.11 8.68
CA TRP A 141 -10.42 -2.70 7.28
C TRP A 141 -10.09 -1.21 7.13
N HIS A 142 -10.56 -0.34 8.04
CA HIS A 142 -10.12 1.05 8.10
C HIS A 142 -8.61 1.14 8.29
N GLY A 143 -8.08 0.41 9.26
CA GLY A 143 -6.66 0.42 9.59
C GLY A 143 -5.80 -0.09 8.44
N PHE A 144 -6.21 -1.18 7.79
CA PHE A 144 -5.54 -1.74 6.62
C PHE A 144 -5.49 -0.72 5.48
N LEU A 145 -6.65 -0.20 5.04
CA LEU A 145 -6.74 0.74 3.91
C LEU A 145 -6.00 2.06 4.15
N SER A 146 -5.82 2.46 5.41
CA SER A 146 -5.13 3.70 5.79
C SER A 146 -3.70 3.49 6.29
N SER A 147 -3.12 2.30 6.14
CA SER A 147 -1.76 1.98 6.59
C SER A 147 -1.51 2.25 8.08
N ARG A 148 -2.52 2.04 8.92
CA ARG A 148 -2.46 2.25 10.38
C ARG A 148 -2.22 0.97 11.19
N LEU A 149 -2.45 -0.21 10.62
CA LEU A 149 -2.15 -1.49 11.28
C LEU A 149 -0.69 -1.88 11.07
N TYR A 150 0.03 -2.22 12.13
CA TYR A 150 1.38 -2.78 12.04
C TYR A 150 1.37 -4.31 12.02
N LEU A 151 2.53 -4.94 11.82
CA LEU A 151 2.63 -6.38 11.55
C LEU A 151 1.83 -7.27 12.53
N PRO A 152 1.86 -7.08 13.87
CA PRO A 152 1.05 -7.90 14.77
C PRO A 152 -0.45 -7.76 14.52
N GLU A 153 -0.93 -6.53 14.31
CA GLU A 153 -2.34 -6.25 14.02
C GLU A 153 -2.74 -6.76 12.63
N LEU A 154 -1.82 -6.73 11.67
CA LEU A 154 -2.01 -7.27 10.32
C LEU A 154 -2.13 -8.80 10.32
N ILE A 155 -1.36 -9.49 11.17
CA ILE A 155 -1.52 -10.93 11.37
C ILE A 155 -2.92 -11.23 11.93
N VAL A 156 -3.35 -10.50 12.97
CA VAL A 156 -4.68 -10.67 13.56
C VAL A 156 -5.77 -10.34 12.53
N PHE A 157 -5.59 -9.30 11.72
CA PHE A 157 -6.47 -8.96 10.60
C PHE A 157 -6.56 -10.11 9.60
N GLY A 158 -5.43 -10.68 9.16
CA GLY A 158 -5.39 -11.79 8.21
C GLY A 158 -6.08 -13.04 8.75
N LEU A 159 -5.86 -13.38 10.02
CA LEU A 159 -6.54 -14.49 10.69
C LEU A 159 -8.05 -14.25 10.81
N SER A 160 -8.45 -13.03 11.16
CA SER A 160 -9.86 -12.64 11.27
C SER A 160 -10.56 -12.72 9.91
N LEU A 161 -9.91 -12.22 8.85
CA LEU A 161 -10.39 -12.33 7.48
C LEU A 161 -10.57 -13.79 7.08
N PHE A 162 -9.57 -14.62 7.33
CA PHE A 162 -9.62 -16.04 7.02
C PHE A 162 -10.74 -16.77 7.78
N ALA A 163 -10.93 -16.44 9.05
CA ALA A 163 -11.99 -17.00 9.88
C ALA A 163 -13.40 -16.60 9.40
N ARG A 164 -13.59 -15.39 8.85
CA ARG A 164 -14.89 -14.96 8.30
C ARG A 164 -15.13 -15.35 6.85
N ALA A 165 -14.07 -15.65 6.11
CA ALA A 165 -14.17 -16.07 4.73
C ALA A 165 -14.96 -17.38 4.57
N SER A 166 -15.74 -17.48 3.48
CA SER A 166 -16.40 -18.74 3.08
C SER A 166 -15.38 -19.86 2.88
N ASN A 167 -15.80 -21.14 3.00
CA ASN A 167 -14.88 -22.28 2.77
C ASN A 167 -14.21 -22.23 1.39
N THR A 168 -14.96 -21.83 0.36
CA THR A 168 -14.42 -21.61 -0.99
C THR A 168 -13.35 -20.53 -0.99
N SER A 169 -13.62 -19.37 -0.37
CA SER A 169 -12.64 -18.28 -0.23
C SER A 169 -11.41 -18.68 0.56
N ARG A 170 -11.54 -19.50 1.61
CA ARG A 170 -10.40 -20.02 2.37
C ARG A 170 -9.49 -20.87 1.50
N ILE A 171 -10.06 -21.78 0.69
CA ILE A 171 -9.28 -22.58 -0.27
C ILE A 171 -8.58 -21.68 -1.28
N GLU A 172 -9.26 -20.65 -1.79
CA GLU A 172 -8.67 -19.68 -2.72
C GLU A 172 -7.51 -18.88 -2.10
N ILE A 173 -7.70 -18.39 -0.88
CA ILE A 173 -6.66 -17.68 -0.13
C ILE A 173 -5.46 -18.60 0.11
N MET A 174 -5.69 -19.85 0.53
CA MET A 174 -4.60 -20.81 0.75
C MET A 174 -3.85 -21.09 -0.56
N THR A 175 -4.57 -21.53 -1.60
CA THR A 175 -3.96 -21.93 -2.87
C THR A 175 -3.21 -20.79 -3.56
N LYS A 176 -3.73 -19.56 -3.52
CA LYS A 176 -3.12 -18.40 -4.18
C LYS A 176 -2.09 -17.69 -3.29
N GLY A 177 -2.23 -17.83 -1.96
CA GLY A 177 -1.47 -17.14 -0.95
C GLY A 177 -0.27 -17.90 -0.39
N THR A 178 -0.14 -19.22 -0.57
CA THR A 178 1.02 -19.96 -0.02
C THR A 178 2.36 -19.41 -0.51
N LEU A 179 2.55 -19.27 -1.83
CA LEU A 179 3.82 -18.75 -2.37
C LEU A 179 4.07 -17.28 -1.94
N PRO A 180 3.10 -16.35 -2.07
CA PRO A 180 3.24 -14.99 -1.52
C PRO A 180 3.57 -14.95 -0.02
N LEU A 181 2.99 -15.86 0.77
CA LEU A 181 3.24 -15.94 2.22
C LEU A 181 4.70 -16.35 2.50
N VAL A 182 5.21 -17.36 1.78
CA VAL A 182 6.62 -17.76 1.89
C VAL A 182 7.55 -16.62 1.51
N ASN A 183 7.26 -15.89 0.43
CA ASN A 183 8.04 -14.72 0.03
C ASN A 183 8.04 -13.63 1.10
N MET A 184 6.87 -13.29 1.65
CA MET A 184 6.75 -12.32 2.74
C MET A 184 7.58 -12.76 3.96
N ILE A 185 7.48 -14.01 4.38
CA ILE A 185 8.25 -14.53 5.52
C ILE A 185 9.76 -14.44 5.26
N ASN A 186 10.22 -14.83 4.07
CA ASN A 186 11.63 -14.72 3.69
C ASN A 186 12.12 -13.27 3.74
N ASN A 187 11.33 -12.32 3.22
CA ASN A 187 11.67 -10.89 3.27
C ASN A 187 11.72 -10.39 4.72
N LEU A 188 10.76 -10.78 5.58
CA LEU A 188 10.74 -10.41 6.99
C LEU A 188 11.96 -10.94 7.77
N ILE A 189 12.48 -12.12 7.40
CA ILE A 189 13.68 -12.72 8.00
C ILE A 189 14.96 -11.98 7.55
N GLN A 190 15.02 -11.58 6.28
CA GLN A 190 16.16 -10.82 5.73
C GLN A 190 16.20 -9.38 6.23
N ASP A 191 15.05 -8.80 6.59
CA ASP A 191 14.91 -7.43 7.08
C ASP A 191 15.23 -7.37 8.59
N THR A 192 16.53 -7.38 8.91
CA THR A 192 17.06 -7.43 10.29
C THR A 192 17.38 -6.07 10.90
N GLU A 193 17.58 -5.03 10.09
CA GLU A 193 17.94 -3.66 10.51
C GLU A 193 17.26 -2.60 9.66
#